data_AF-A0AAV9I8R3-F1
#
_entry.id   AF-A0AAV9I8R3-F1
#
_cell.length_a   1.000
_cell.length_b   1.000
_cell.length_c   1.000
_cell.angle_alpha   90.00
_cell.angle_beta   90.00
_cell.angle_gamma   90.00
#
_symmetry.space_group_name_H-M   'P 1'
#
loop_
_entity.id
_entity.type
_entity.pdbx_description
1 polymer ?
#
loop_
_entity_poly.entity_id
_entity_poly.type
_entity_poly.pdbx_seq_one_letter_code
_entity_poly.pdbx_strand_id
1 'polypeptide(L)'
;MSKSAKEFAVQRAKAILDFWFGKSDEQLLYYDLCEDRQPIWFRGGEHVDREIREKFEQDLVRADREEYACLLEENNPRHFLALIILWDQFPRNMFRKDAKAFAWDTKAFALSKQLVSSSLDKKLRPIERVFAYMPFEHQENLQSQSEAMRLFQELKEETSRIPDEATKAKFTEFTDKLVSYAKLHYDIIDRFGRFPHRNEYFGRETTEDEKQFLQDESKRFGQ
;
A
#
# COMPACT_ATOMS: atom_id res chain seq x y z
N MET A 1 -18.76 -21.67 2.87
CA MET A 1 -17.77 -21.81 1.78
C MET A 1 -17.20 -23.24 1.80
N SER A 2 -16.85 -23.85 0.65
CA SER A 2 -16.25 -25.19 0.64
C SER A 2 -14.79 -25.13 1.11
N LYS A 3 -14.27 -26.24 1.68
CA LYS A 3 -12.87 -26.35 2.11
C LYS A 3 -11.89 -26.02 0.97
N SER A 4 -12.21 -26.49 -0.24
CA SER A 4 -11.42 -26.24 -1.45
C SER A 4 -11.37 -24.76 -1.85
N ALA A 5 -12.47 -24.00 -1.70
CA ALA A 5 -12.47 -22.57 -2.02
C ALA A 5 -11.62 -21.75 -1.03
N LYS A 6 -11.66 -22.12 0.27
CA LYS A 6 -10.80 -21.50 1.27
C LYS A 6 -9.32 -21.79 1.03
N GLU A 7 -8.97 -23.04 0.74
CA GLU A 7 -7.59 -23.42 0.38
C GLU A 7 -7.09 -22.67 -0.86
N PHE A 8 -7.94 -22.52 -1.88
CA PHE A 8 -7.63 -21.73 -3.06
C PHE A 8 -7.35 -20.26 -2.72
N ALA A 9 -8.23 -19.61 -1.95
CA ALA A 9 -8.04 -18.20 -1.55
C ALA A 9 -6.73 -18.01 -0.76
N VAL A 10 -6.39 -18.92 0.15
CA VAL A 10 -5.13 -18.88 0.92
C VAL A 10 -3.92 -19.01 -0.01
N GLN A 11 -3.96 -19.91 -0.99
CA GLN A 11 -2.89 -20.04 -1.98
C GLN A 11 -2.71 -18.76 -2.82
N ARG A 12 -3.81 -18.11 -3.21
CA ARG A 12 -3.77 -16.84 -3.95
C ARG A 12 -3.21 -15.70 -3.09
N ALA A 13 -3.63 -15.61 -1.82
CA ALA A 13 -3.05 -14.65 -0.88
C ALA A 13 -1.53 -14.83 -0.73
N LYS A 14 -1.06 -16.09 -0.63
CA LYS A 14 0.38 -16.39 -0.63
C LYS A 14 1.06 -15.93 -1.93
N ALA A 15 0.48 -16.23 -3.09
CA ALA A 15 1.06 -15.85 -4.38
C ALA A 15 1.17 -14.32 -4.56
N ILE A 16 0.20 -13.55 -4.07
CA ILE A 16 0.24 -12.09 -4.08
C ILE A 16 1.41 -11.57 -3.23
N LEU A 17 1.55 -12.07 -2.00
CA LEU A 17 2.61 -11.64 -1.08
C LEU A 17 4.00 -12.08 -1.55
N ASP A 18 4.14 -13.32 -2.01
CA ASP A 18 5.40 -13.85 -2.54
C ASP A 18 5.86 -13.03 -3.75
N PHE A 19 4.93 -12.63 -4.63
CA PHE A 19 5.25 -11.74 -5.74
C PHE A 19 5.66 -10.35 -5.28
N TRP A 20 4.91 -9.76 -4.35
CA TRP A 20 5.13 -8.39 -3.92
C TRP A 20 6.44 -8.20 -3.15
N PHE A 21 6.76 -9.13 -2.23
CA PHE A 21 7.99 -9.10 -1.43
C PHE A 21 9.14 -9.91 -2.03
N GLY A 22 8.88 -10.66 -3.09
CA GLY A 22 9.88 -11.40 -3.85
C GLY A 22 10.44 -12.65 -3.21
N LYS A 23 9.92 -13.01 -2.05
CA LYS A 23 10.39 -14.11 -1.20
C LYS A 23 9.17 -14.79 -0.60
N SER A 24 9.28 -16.09 -0.36
CA SER A 24 8.25 -16.78 0.41
C SER A 24 8.24 -16.29 1.86
N ASP A 25 7.16 -16.55 2.58
CA ASP A 25 7.06 -16.20 4.00
C ASP A 25 8.21 -16.80 4.82
N GLU A 26 8.64 -18.02 4.51
CA GLU A 26 9.74 -18.71 5.18
C GLU A 26 11.12 -18.08 4.89
N GLN A 27 11.25 -17.41 3.74
CA GLN A 27 12.50 -16.76 3.31
C GLN A 27 12.60 -15.30 3.75
N LEU A 28 11.46 -14.66 4.04
CA LEU A 28 11.42 -13.24 4.37
C LEU A 28 11.84 -13.02 5.83
N LEU A 29 13.01 -12.40 6.02
CA LEU A 29 13.52 -12.05 7.34
C LEU A 29 12.71 -10.89 7.93
N TYR A 30 12.71 -10.79 9.27
CA TYR A 30 11.94 -9.77 9.97
C TYR A 30 12.37 -8.35 9.59
N TYR A 31 13.68 -8.10 9.53
CA TYR A 31 14.25 -6.82 9.07
C TYR A 31 14.79 -6.95 7.64
N ASP A 32 13.92 -7.28 6.69
CA ASP A 32 14.23 -7.28 5.26
C ASP A 32 13.56 -6.09 4.57
N LEU A 33 14.32 -5.27 3.86
CA LEU A 33 13.79 -4.12 3.09
C LEU A 33 13.30 -4.51 1.69
N CYS A 34 13.51 -5.76 1.28
CA CYS A 34 13.26 -6.27 -0.07
C CYS A 34 13.75 -5.28 -1.14
N GLU A 35 15.04 -4.92 -1.05
CA GLU A 35 15.66 -3.87 -1.89
C GLU A 35 15.46 -4.17 -3.40
N ASP A 36 15.38 -5.44 -3.79
CA ASP A 36 15.09 -5.89 -5.16
C ASP A 36 13.67 -5.56 -5.65
N ARG A 37 12.72 -5.34 -4.72
CA ARG A 37 11.32 -5.04 -5.00
C ARG A 37 10.99 -3.56 -5.00
N GLN A 38 11.82 -2.71 -4.40
CA GLN A 38 11.59 -1.27 -4.37
C GLN A 38 11.40 -0.63 -5.77
N PRO A 39 12.11 -1.05 -6.85
CA PRO A 39 11.82 -0.56 -8.19
C PRO A 39 10.40 -0.90 -8.67
N ILE A 40 9.88 -2.09 -8.33
CA ILE A 40 8.51 -2.51 -8.66
C ILE A 40 7.50 -1.61 -7.93
N TRP A 41 7.72 -1.38 -6.63
CA TRP A 41 6.81 -0.62 -5.77
C TRP A 41 6.74 0.87 -6.11
N PHE A 42 7.90 1.52 -6.29
CA PHE A 42 7.99 2.99 -6.33
C PHE A 42 8.23 3.57 -7.72
N ARG A 43 8.61 2.75 -8.71
CA ARG A 43 8.82 3.20 -10.10
C ARG A 43 7.90 2.50 -11.08
N GLY A 44 7.69 1.20 -10.90
CA GLY A 44 6.90 0.37 -11.82
C GLY A 44 7.49 0.34 -13.23
N GLY A 45 6.61 0.37 -14.24
CA GLY A 45 6.98 0.39 -15.66
C GLY A 45 6.19 -0.64 -16.47
N GLU A 46 6.11 -0.46 -17.79
CA GLU A 46 5.22 -1.26 -18.65
C GLU A 46 5.39 -2.78 -18.51
N HIS A 47 6.62 -3.24 -18.27
CA HIS A 47 6.88 -4.66 -18.03
C HIS A 47 6.25 -5.15 -16.73
N VAL A 48 6.45 -4.40 -15.63
CA VAL A 48 5.89 -4.70 -14.30
C VAL A 48 4.37 -4.61 -14.33
N ASP A 49 3.84 -3.59 -15.00
CA ASP A 49 2.39 -3.37 -15.11
C ASP A 49 1.70 -4.53 -15.84
N ARG A 50 2.29 -4.98 -16.96
CA ARG A 50 1.82 -6.15 -17.70
C ARG A 50 1.92 -7.42 -16.85
N GLU A 51 3.04 -7.64 -16.17
CA GLU A 51 3.22 -8.84 -15.33
C GLU A 51 2.20 -8.89 -14.20
N ILE A 52 1.98 -7.78 -13.49
CA ILE A 52 0.97 -7.67 -12.43
C ILE A 52 -0.42 -7.97 -13.00
N ARG A 53 -0.74 -7.37 -14.14
CA ARG A 53 -2.05 -7.57 -14.79
C ARG A 53 -2.28 -9.03 -15.18
N GLU A 54 -1.34 -9.63 -15.90
CA GLU A 54 -1.44 -11.02 -16.36
C GLU A 54 -1.60 -12.01 -15.20
N LYS A 55 -0.91 -11.76 -14.08
CA LYS A 55 -0.92 -12.67 -12.92
C LYS A 55 -2.10 -12.49 -11.98
N PHE A 56 -2.60 -11.26 -11.83
CA PHE A 56 -3.47 -10.90 -10.70
C PHE A 56 -4.75 -10.13 -11.07
N GLU A 57 -5.00 -9.76 -12.33
CA GLU A 57 -6.26 -9.08 -12.69
C GLU A 57 -7.48 -9.97 -12.39
N GLN A 58 -7.35 -11.29 -12.56
CA GLN A 58 -8.43 -12.22 -12.19
C GLN A 58 -8.63 -12.29 -10.66
N ASP A 59 -7.57 -12.20 -9.86
CA ASP A 59 -7.69 -12.14 -8.40
C ASP A 59 -8.43 -10.88 -7.96
N LEU A 60 -8.15 -9.74 -8.60
CA LEU A 60 -8.85 -8.49 -8.34
C LEU A 60 -10.35 -8.63 -8.59
N VAL A 61 -10.75 -9.24 -9.71
CA VAL A 61 -12.16 -9.51 -10.04
C VAL A 61 -12.81 -10.46 -9.03
N ARG A 62 -12.12 -11.53 -8.60
CA ARG A 62 -12.63 -12.48 -7.61
C ARG A 62 -12.79 -11.85 -6.23
N ALA A 63 -11.80 -11.07 -5.79
CA ALA A 63 -11.85 -10.34 -4.53
C ALA A 63 -12.99 -9.31 -4.54
N ASP A 64 -13.24 -8.65 -5.67
CA ASP A 64 -14.34 -7.69 -5.82
C ASP A 64 -15.73 -8.35 -5.68
N ARG A 65 -15.84 -9.62 -6.08
CA ARG A 65 -17.01 -10.49 -5.92
C ARG A 65 -17.07 -11.21 -4.57
N GLU A 66 -16.24 -10.81 -3.61
CA GLU A 66 -16.17 -11.37 -2.26
C GLU A 66 -15.77 -12.86 -2.20
N GLU A 67 -15.23 -13.43 -3.29
CA GLU A 67 -14.82 -14.85 -3.34
C GLU A 67 -13.67 -15.15 -2.36
N TYR A 68 -12.96 -14.11 -1.89
CA TYR A 68 -11.87 -14.20 -0.91
C TYR A 68 -12.28 -13.78 0.52
N ALA A 69 -13.57 -13.57 0.80
CA ALA A 69 -14.03 -13.13 2.13
C ALA A 69 -13.59 -14.05 3.28
N CYS A 70 -13.42 -15.35 3.02
CA CYS A 70 -12.95 -16.31 4.02
C CYS A 70 -11.55 -16.02 4.57
N LEU A 71 -10.73 -15.26 3.84
CA LEU A 71 -9.40 -14.86 4.27
C LEU A 71 -9.42 -14.03 5.56
N LEU A 72 -10.53 -13.31 5.79
CA LEU A 72 -10.70 -12.40 6.93
C LEU A 72 -11.25 -13.09 8.19
N GLU A 73 -11.76 -14.33 8.08
CA GLU A 73 -12.40 -15.06 9.20
C GLU A 73 -11.42 -15.44 10.32
N GLU A 74 -10.15 -15.66 9.98
CA GLU A 74 -9.13 -16.18 10.93
C GLU A 74 -8.27 -15.08 11.57
N ASN A 75 -8.54 -13.80 11.30
CA ASN A 75 -7.73 -12.68 11.79
C ASN A 75 -6.22 -12.83 11.50
N ASN A 76 -5.87 -13.50 10.40
CA ASN A 76 -4.48 -13.63 9.97
C ASN A 76 -4.03 -12.31 9.30
N PRO A 77 -3.07 -11.57 9.87
CA PRO A 77 -2.69 -10.25 9.37
C PRO A 77 -2.13 -10.28 7.93
N ARG A 78 -1.48 -11.38 7.51
CA ARG A 78 -0.97 -11.51 6.13
C ARG A 78 -2.12 -11.67 5.12
N HIS A 79 -3.22 -12.30 5.51
CA HIS A 79 -4.40 -12.41 4.66
C HIS A 79 -5.03 -11.05 4.39
N PHE A 80 -5.11 -10.19 5.41
CA PHE A 80 -5.53 -8.79 5.26
C PHE A 80 -4.58 -8.05 4.33
N LEU A 81 -3.27 -8.17 4.57
CA LEU A 81 -2.24 -7.51 3.76
C LEU A 81 -2.30 -7.91 2.28
N ALA A 82 -2.55 -9.19 1.98
CA ALA A 82 -2.67 -9.64 0.60
C ALA A 82 -3.83 -8.93 -0.13
N LEU A 83 -4.99 -8.79 0.52
CA LEU A 83 -6.13 -8.06 -0.04
C LEU A 83 -5.85 -6.55 -0.13
N ILE A 84 -5.17 -5.97 0.86
CA ILE A 84 -4.75 -4.56 0.82
C ILE A 84 -3.85 -4.31 -0.39
N ILE A 85 -2.80 -5.12 -0.61
CA ILE A 85 -1.91 -4.99 -1.78
C ILE A 85 -2.69 -5.16 -3.09
N LEU A 86 -3.59 -6.15 -3.14
CA LEU A 86 -4.41 -6.41 -4.33
C LEU A 86 -5.32 -5.23 -4.69
N TRP A 87 -5.86 -4.51 -3.71
CA TRP A 87 -6.79 -3.39 -3.90
C TRP A 87 -6.13 -2.02 -3.96
N ASP A 88 -5.00 -1.83 -3.29
CA ASP A 88 -4.33 -0.54 -3.19
C ASP A 88 -3.17 -0.46 -4.19
N GLN A 89 -2.28 -1.43 -4.20
CA GLN A 89 -1.03 -1.33 -4.97
C GLN A 89 -1.22 -1.76 -6.42
N PHE A 90 -1.78 -2.95 -6.64
CA PHE A 90 -1.89 -3.52 -8.00
C PHE A 90 -2.69 -2.66 -8.98
N PRO A 91 -3.84 -2.05 -8.62
CA PRO A 91 -4.61 -1.24 -9.56
C PRO A 91 -3.84 -0.02 -10.08
N ARG A 92 -2.95 0.57 -9.25
CA ARG A 92 -2.06 1.68 -9.64
C ARG A 92 -1.06 1.28 -10.73
N ASN A 93 -0.70 -0.01 -10.81
CA ASN A 93 0.09 -0.57 -11.92
C ASN A 93 -0.81 -0.99 -13.10
N MET A 94 -1.91 -1.70 -12.87
CA MET A 94 -2.76 -2.28 -13.92
C MET A 94 -3.50 -1.23 -14.76
N PHE A 95 -3.84 -0.08 -14.16
CA PHE A 95 -4.72 0.94 -14.73
C PHE A 95 -4.11 2.35 -14.66
N ARG A 96 -2.80 2.48 -14.95
CA ARG A 96 -2.14 3.79 -14.96
C ARG A 96 -2.89 4.81 -15.81
N LYS A 97 -2.96 6.04 -15.30
CA LYS A 97 -3.63 7.19 -15.96
C LYS A 97 -5.15 6.97 -16.19
N ASP A 98 -5.75 6.04 -15.46
CA ASP A 98 -7.19 5.77 -15.49
C ASP A 98 -7.74 5.85 -14.06
N ALA A 99 -8.94 6.42 -13.90
CA ALA A 99 -9.62 6.50 -12.61
C ALA A 99 -9.81 5.14 -11.93
N LYS A 100 -9.84 4.05 -12.72
CA LYS A 100 -9.90 2.68 -12.25
C LYS A 100 -8.71 2.29 -11.34
N ALA A 101 -7.58 3.00 -11.42
CA ALA A 101 -6.46 2.83 -10.48
C ALA A 101 -6.84 3.05 -9.00
N PHE A 102 -7.91 3.82 -8.74
CA PHE A 102 -8.34 4.18 -7.39
C PHE A 102 -9.66 3.52 -6.98
N ALA A 103 -10.25 2.69 -7.84
CA ALA A 103 -11.61 2.17 -7.65
C ALA A 103 -11.78 1.31 -6.38
N TRP A 104 -10.68 0.78 -5.85
CA TRP A 104 -10.67 -0.07 -4.64
C TRP A 104 -10.05 0.61 -3.40
N ASP A 105 -9.65 1.89 -3.48
CA ASP A 105 -9.02 2.62 -2.36
C ASP A 105 -9.86 2.55 -1.09
N THR A 106 -11.19 2.66 -1.20
CA THR A 106 -12.10 2.57 -0.05
C THR A 106 -12.10 1.19 0.60
N LYS A 107 -12.02 0.11 -0.20
CA LYS A 107 -11.98 -1.27 0.32
C LYS A 107 -10.64 -1.55 1.00
N ALA A 108 -9.53 -1.14 0.38
CA ALA A 108 -8.20 -1.26 0.97
C ALA A 108 -8.10 -0.49 2.31
N PHE A 109 -8.57 0.76 2.33
CA PHE A 109 -8.55 1.59 3.54
C PHE A 109 -9.39 0.99 4.67
N ALA A 110 -10.57 0.42 4.37
CA ALA A 110 -11.39 -0.23 5.38
C ALA A 110 -10.66 -1.41 6.04
N LEU A 111 -9.96 -2.25 5.26
CA LEU A 111 -9.15 -3.35 5.79
C LEU A 111 -7.94 -2.85 6.59
N SER A 112 -7.22 -1.83 6.10
CA SER A 112 -6.11 -1.23 6.83
C SER A 112 -6.55 -0.67 8.19
N LYS A 113 -7.69 0.02 8.23
CA LYS A 113 -8.28 0.52 9.47
C LYS A 113 -8.63 -0.62 10.43
N GLN A 114 -9.25 -1.70 9.93
CA GLN A 114 -9.55 -2.87 10.75
C GLN A 114 -8.27 -3.50 11.31
N LEU A 115 -7.25 -3.69 10.47
CA LEU A 115 -5.98 -4.29 10.85
C LEU A 115 -5.26 -3.49 11.96
N VAL A 116 -5.19 -2.16 11.82
CA VAL A 116 -4.58 -1.25 12.81
C VAL A 116 -5.40 -1.19 14.10
N SER A 117 -6.73 -1.03 14.00
CA SER A 117 -7.60 -0.92 15.19
C SER A 117 -7.65 -2.18 16.04
N SER A 118 -7.35 -3.35 15.45
CA SER A 118 -7.22 -4.63 16.15
C SER A 118 -5.79 -4.98 16.56
N SER A 119 -4.83 -4.07 16.31
CA SER A 119 -3.39 -4.28 16.55
C SER A 119 -2.81 -5.52 15.87
N LEU A 120 -3.50 -6.06 14.86
CA LEU A 120 -3.05 -7.21 14.08
C LEU A 120 -1.88 -6.82 13.17
N ASP A 121 -1.78 -5.55 12.78
CA ASP A 121 -0.66 -5.00 12.03
C ASP A 121 0.69 -5.22 12.76
N LYS A 122 0.70 -5.21 14.10
CA LYS A 122 1.93 -5.44 14.90
C LYS A 122 2.48 -6.86 14.82
N LYS A 123 1.72 -7.79 14.24
CA LYS A 123 2.17 -9.15 13.91
C LYS A 123 2.80 -9.26 12.52
N LEU A 124 2.73 -8.20 11.71
CA LEU A 124 3.41 -8.12 10.42
C LEU A 124 4.86 -7.67 10.60
N ARG A 125 5.70 -8.05 9.64
CA ARG A 125 7.07 -7.53 9.54
C ARG A 125 7.04 -6.02 9.28
N PRO A 126 8.05 -5.25 9.72
CA PRO A 126 8.17 -3.82 9.43
C PRO A 126 7.90 -3.44 7.97
N ILE A 127 8.48 -4.16 6.99
CA ILE A 127 8.27 -3.85 5.57
C ILE A 127 6.83 -4.13 5.10
N GLU A 128 6.18 -5.13 5.69
CA GLU A 128 4.78 -5.47 5.40
C GLU A 128 3.82 -4.41 5.94
N ARG A 129 4.13 -3.86 7.13
CA ARG A 129 3.36 -2.78 7.74
C ARG A 129 3.32 -1.52 6.88
N VAL A 130 4.39 -1.22 6.14
CA VAL A 130 4.43 -0.09 5.20
C VAL A 130 3.22 -0.13 4.24
N PHE A 131 3.00 -1.27 3.60
CA PHE A 131 1.89 -1.45 2.65
C PHE A 131 0.53 -1.55 3.34
N ALA A 132 0.49 -2.01 4.59
CA ALA A 132 -0.73 -1.94 5.39
C ALA A 132 -1.12 -0.49 5.74
N TYR A 133 -0.15 0.43 5.81
CA TYR A 133 -0.37 1.82 6.21
C TYR A 133 -0.59 2.77 5.03
N MET A 134 -0.05 2.48 3.84
CA MET A 134 -0.23 3.30 2.63
C MET A 134 -1.70 3.67 2.29
N PRO A 135 -2.70 2.80 2.48
CA PRO A 135 -4.10 3.20 2.24
C PRO A 135 -4.58 4.39 3.04
N PHE A 136 -3.97 4.71 4.20
CA PHE A 136 -4.24 5.93 4.95
C PHE A 136 -3.71 7.18 4.21
N GLU A 137 -2.50 7.12 3.64
CA GLU A 137 -1.91 8.20 2.83
C GLU A 137 -2.70 8.46 1.55
N HIS A 138 -3.41 7.45 1.05
CA HIS A 138 -4.19 7.57 -0.19
C HIS A 138 -5.57 8.24 0.00
N GLN A 139 -6.01 8.49 1.23
CA GLN A 139 -7.29 9.14 1.50
C GLN A 139 -7.20 10.66 1.38
N GLU A 140 -8.22 11.27 0.78
CA GLU A 140 -8.37 12.73 0.68
C GLU A 140 -9.06 13.31 1.94
N ASN A 141 -8.53 13.02 3.13
CA ASN A 141 -9.00 13.63 4.39
C ASN A 141 -7.89 13.73 5.44
N LEU A 142 -7.92 14.80 6.24
CA LEU A 142 -6.87 15.09 7.23
C LEU A 142 -6.73 14.04 8.33
N GLN A 143 -7.83 13.42 8.77
CA GLN A 143 -7.78 12.42 9.84
C GLN A 143 -6.95 11.21 9.42
N SER A 144 -7.15 10.70 8.20
CA SER A 144 -6.36 9.60 7.65
C SER A 144 -4.90 10.01 7.44
N GLN A 145 -4.64 11.24 6.99
CA GLN A 145 -3.27 11.74 6.82
C GLN A 145 -2.51 11.84 8.16
N SER A 146 -3.16 12.35 9.20
CA SER A 146 -2.58 12.37 10.56
C SER A 146 -2.28 10.96 11.06
N GLU A 147 -3.17 10.00 10.81
CA GLU A 147 -2.96 8.61 11.21
C GLU A 147 -1.83 7.95 10.43
N ALA A 148 -1.70 8.22 9.13
CA ALA A 148 -0.55 7.77 8.34
C ALA A 148 0.77 8.28 8.92
N MET A 149 0.88 9.59 9.20
CA MET A 149 2.06 10.16 9.83
C MET A 149 2.39 9.49 11.17
N ARG A 150 1.36 9.26 12.02
CA ARG A 150 1.54 8.58 13.30
C ARG A 150 2.09 7.16 13.11
N LEU A 151 1.52 6.39 12.19
CA LEU A 151 1.91 5.00 11.92
C LEU A 151 3.33 4.88 11.38
N PHE A 152 3.72 5.74 10.44
CA PHE A 152 5.09 5.74 9.89
C PHE A 152 6.12 6.26 10.90
N GLN A 153 5.75 7.23 11.73
CA GLN A 153 6.61 7.71 12.82
C GLN A 153 6.84 6.60 13.86
N GLU A 154 5.80 5.84 14.24
CA GLU A 154 5.94 4.69 15.13
C GLU A 154 6.87 3.62 14.52
N LEU A 155 6.73 3.34 13.22
CA LEU A 155 7.59 2.40 12.50
C LEU A 155 9.06 2.84 12.49
N LYS A 156 9.31 4.15 12.33
CA LYS A 156 10.64 4.75 12.44
C LYS A 156 11.20 4.61 13.86
N GLU A 157 10.41 4.86 14.90
CA GLU A 157 10.86 4.73 16.29
C GLU A 157 11.27 3.30 16.64
N GLU A 158 10.57 2.31 16.07
CA GLU A 158 10.90 0.90 16.23
C GLU A 158 12.27 0.52 15.64
N THR A 159 12.85 1.29 14.72
CA THR A 159 14.19 0.99 14.16
C THR A 159 15.28 1.02 15.24
N SER A 160 15.07 1.79 16.30
CA SER A 160 15.97 1.83 17.47
C SER A 160 16.18 0.48 18.14
N ARG A 161 15.23 -0.46 17.95
CA ARG A 161 15.26 -1.82 18.50
C ARG A 161 16.03 -2.82 17.63
N ILE A 162 16.47 -2.43 16.43
CA ILE A 162 17.22 -3.30 15.53
C ILE A 162 18.63 -3.53 16.10
N PRO A 163 19.03 -4.78 16.41
CA PRO A 163 20.32 -5.04 17.04
C PRO A 163 21.52 -4.85 16.11
N ASP A 164 21.35 -5.16 14.83
CA ASP A 164 22.41 -5.04 13.83
C ASP A 164 22.50 -3.60 13.32
N GLU A 165 23.62 -2.92 13.57
CA GLU A 165 23.78 -1.49 13.28
C GLU A 165 23.73 -1.17 11.77
N ALA A 166 24.21 -2.06 10.91
CA ALA A 166 24.13 -1.87 9.45
C ALA A 166 22.67 -1.94 8.96
N THR A 167 21.92 -2.93 9.43
CA THR A 167 20.50 -3.08 9.14
C THR A 167 19.70 -1.92 9.71
N LYS A 168 20.00 -1.51 10.95
CA LYS A 168 19.37 -0.36 11.61
C LYS A 168 19.56 0.93 10.82
N ALA A 169 20.78 1.20 10.34
CA ALA A 169 21.06 2.38 9.54
C ALA A 169 20.21 2.40 8.26
N LYS A 170 20.17 1.28 7.51
CA LYS A 170 19.34 1.15 6.30
C LYS A 170 17.85 1.33 6.58
N PHE A 171 17.34 0.68 7.62
CA PHE A 171 15.92 0.78 8.01
C PHE A 171 15.56 2.19 8.47
N THR A 172 16.45 2.86 9.19
CA THR A 172 16.23 4.25 9.64
C THR A 172 16.16 5.19 8.44
N GLU A 173 17.10 5.09 7.49
CA GLU A 173 17.05 5.90 6.27
C GLU A 173 15.78 5.63 5.46
N PHE A 174 15.38 4.37 5.35
CA PHE A 174 14.16 4.00 4.64
C PHE A 174 12.90 4.58 5.31
N THR A 175 12.78 4.44 6.63
CA THR A 175 11.63 4.97 7.40
C THR A 175 11.63 6.50 7.47
N ASP A 176 12.78 7.17 7.45
CA ASP A 176 12.88 8.63 7.31
C ASP A 176 12.23 9.12 6.01
N LYS A 177 12.47 8.41 4.90
CA LYS A 177 11.82 8.71 3.62
C LYS A 177 10.31 8.52 3.72
N LEU A 178 9.84 7.41 4.31
CA LEU A 178 8.41 7.15 4.49
C LEU A 178 7.71 8.25 5.31
N VAL A 179 8.30 8.67 6.44
CA VAL A 179 7.76 9.78 7.24
C VAL A 179 7.71 11.09 6.44
N SER A 180 8.74 11.34 5.62
CA SER A 180 8.78 12.52 4.75
C SER A 180 7.68 12.48 3.68
N TYR A 181 7.41 11.30 3.11
CA TYR A 181 6.31 11.10 2.17
C TYR A 181 4.94 11.26 2.84
N ALA A 182 4.74 10.71 4.03
CA ALA A 182 3.50 10.87 4.80
C ALA A 182 3.21 12.36 5.08
N LYS A 183 4.25 13.12 5.47
CA LYS A 183 4.14 14.56 5.69
C LYS A 183 3.75 15.32 4.42
N LEU A 184 4.31 14.93 3.29
CA LEU A 184 4.01 15.57 2.02
C LEU A 184 2.58 15.28 1.56
N HIS A 185 2.08 14.05 1.75
CA HIS A 185 0.66 13.75 1.52
C HIS A 185 -0.25 14.56 2.44
N TYR A 186 0.10 14.66 3.74
CA TYR A 186 -0.62 15.51 4.69
C TYR A 186 -0.69 16.97 4.21
N ASP A 187 0.44 17.57 3.81
CA ASP A 187 0.50 18.97 3.40
C ASP A 187 -0.34 19.28 2.15
N ILE A 188 -0.42 18.32 1.23
CA ILE A 188 -1.28 18.45 0.04
C ILE A 188 -2.75 18.46 0.44
N ILE A 189 -3.14 17.53 1.31
CA ILE A 189 -4.53 17.45 1.80
C ILE A 189 -4.87 18.64 2.71
N ASP A 190 -3.94 19.13 3.52
CA ASP A 190 -4.13 20.32 4.35
C ASP A 190 -4.34 21.58 3.49
N ARG A 191 -3.57 21.72 2.41
CA ARG A 191 -3.69 22.86 1.49
C ARG A 191 -4.91 22.80 0.57
N PHE A 192 -5.18 21.64 -0.03
CA PHE A 192 -6.16 21.52 -1.12
C PHE A 192 -7.42 20.73 -0.74
N GLY A 193 -7.41 20.02 0.39
CA GLY A 193 -8.49 19.10 0.78
C GLY A 193 -8.56 17.82 -0.06
N ARG A 194 -7.70 17.67 -1.08
CA ARG A 194 -7.69 16.57 -2.06
C ARG A 194 -6.32 16.49 -2.74
N PHE A 195 -6.09 15.45 -3.54
CA PHE A 195 -4.90 15.33 -4.39
C PHE A 195 -5.16 15.96 -5.77
N PRO A 196 -4.57 17.13 -6.11
CA PRO A 196 -4.83 17.78 -7.38
C PRO A 196 -4.44 16.93 -8.60
N HIS A 197 -3.45 16.03 -8.43
CA HIS A 197 -3.03 15.08 -9.47
C HIS A 197 -4.17 14.17 -9.95
N ARG A 198 -5.19 13.92 -9.11
CA ARG A 198 -6.33 13.07 -9.46
C ARG A 198 -7.49 13.84 -10.11
N ASN A 199 -7.37 15.16 -10.28
CA ASN A 199 -8.45 15.98 -10.83
C ASN A 199 -8.88 15.54 -12.22
N GLU A 200 -7.92 15.28 -13.11
CA GLU A 200 -8.19 14.81 -14.47
C GLU A 200 -8.94 13.48 -14.47
N TYR A 201 -8.49 12.52 -13.65
CA TYR A 201 -9.08 11.18 -13.57
C TYR A 201 -10.51 11.20 -13.03
N PHE A 202 -10.82 12.11 -12.11
CA PHE A 202 -12.15 12.24 -11.53
C PHE A 202 -13.01 13.33 -12.18
N GLY A 203 -12.56 13.94 -13.28
CA GLY A 203 -13.29 15.02 -13.97
C GLY A 203 -13.52 16.26 -13.10
N ARG A 204 -12.63 16.54 -12.14
CA ARG A 204 -12.71 17.70 -11.24
C ARG A 204 -12.09 18.92 -11.90
N GLU A 205 -12.70 20.08 -11.70
CA GLU A 205 -12.09 21.34 -12.11
C GLU A 205 -10.84 21.63 -11.26
N THR A 206 -9.72 21.93 -11.93
CA THR A 206 -8.45 22.30 -11.29
C THR A 206 -8.39 23.82 -11.12
N THR A 207 -8.28 24.26 -9.86
CA THR A 207 -8.14 25.67 -9.48
C THR A 207 -6.79 26.23 -9.92
N GLU A 208 -6.64 27.56 -9.92
CA GLU A 208 -5.38 28.19 -10.31
C GLU A 208 -4.23 27.86 -9.36
N ASP A 209 -4.50 27.76 -8.05
CA ASP A 209 -3.50 27.36 -7.05
C ASP A 209 -3.06 25.90 -7.25
N GLU A 210 -4.00 25.01 -7.57
CA GLU A 210 -3.70 23.62 -7.93
C GLU A 210 -2.88 23.54 -9.23
N LYS A 211 -3.17 24.35 -10.26
CA LYS A 211 -2.37 24.37 -11.50
C LYS A 211 -0.92 24.77 -11.23
N GLN A 212 -0.69 25.79 -10.41
CA GLN A 212 0.66 26.20 -10.02
C GLN A 212 1.38 25.09 -9.26
N PHE A 213 0.69 24.41 -8.35
CA PHE A 213 1.23 23.26 -7.64
C PHE A 213 1.60 22.10 -8.58
N LEU A 214 0.77 21.81 -9.58
CA LEU A 214 0.97 20.71 -10.54
C LEU A 214 2.17 20.92 -11.49
N GLN A 215 2.72 22.14 -11.57
CA GLN A 215 3.95 22.40 -12.35
C GLN A 215 5.20 21.79 -11.71
N ASP A 216 5.14 21.47 -10.41
CA ASP A 216 6.23 20.84 -9.68
C ASP A 216 6.13 19.30 -9.76
N GLU A 217 6.82 18.71 -10.74
CA GLU A 217 6.79 17.26 -10.96
C GLU A 217 7.39 16.44 -9.80
N SER A 218 8.13 17.07 -8.87
CA SER A 218 8.70 16.39 -7.70
C SER A 218 7.64 15.91 -6.70
N LYS A 219 6.38 16.29 -6.90
CA LYS A 219 5.24 15.97 -6.01
C LYS A 219 4.26 14.95 -6.57
N ARG A 220 4.63 14.20 -7.61
CA ARG A 220 3.84 13.06 -8.11
C ARG A 220 4.16 11.78 -7.31
N PHE A 221 3.18 11.17 -6.64
CA PHE A 221 3.38 10.00 -5.77
C PHE A 221 2.77 8.70 -6.31
N GLY A 222 3.16 8.22 -7.49
CA GLY A 222 2.55 6.98 -8.02
C GLY A 222 1.01 7.00 -8.07
N GLN A 223 0.43 8.20 -8.00
CA GLN A 223 -1.00 8.52 -8.11
C GLN A 223 -1.29 8.79 -9.58
#